data_AF-A0A8T5AZJ5-F1
#
_entry.id   AF-A0A8T5AZJ5-F1
#
_cell.length_a   1.000
_cell.length_b   1.000
_cell.length_c   1.000
_cell.angle_alpha   90.00
_cell.angle_beta   90.00
_cell.angle_gamma   90.00
#
_symmetry.space_group_name_H-M   'P 1'
#
loop_
_entity.id
_entity.type
_entity.pdbx_description
1 polymer ?
#
loop_
_entity_poly.entity_id
_entity_poly.type
_entity_poly.pdbx_seq_one_letter_code
_entity_poly.pdbx_strand_id
1 'polypeptide(L)'
;MELLTLVLAESALETIPRGLWSNPIIKRFSKRKRKHPKFIILDRSYHHHAMKNMENSMKRGRPDIVHFSLLEALGSPLNKEGLLRIYIHTISDYVISVSPETRLPKNFNRFIGLMEDLFEHRKVPPKGKPLLTLEKKTLPDLISDLEPTFVILFDKAGEAKTFEEITLSLIKQESPLIIIGGFPHGKFSESTLKLADEIACIDPETLEAWTVVSRMIYEYERVLSIPKKRLEKLI
;
A
#
# COMPACT_ATOMS: atom_id res chain seq x y z
N MET A 1 14.97 -1.84 18.46
CA MET A 1 14.29 -0.68 17.82
C MET A 1 12.86 -1.10 17.54
N GLU A 2 11.88 -0.21 17.76
CA GLU A 2 10.43 -0.52 17.70
C GLU A 2 9.79 -0.05 16.38
N LEU A 3 10.54 -0.04 15.27
CA LEU A 3 10.08 0.47 13.97
C LEU A 3 9.34 -0.63 13.22
N LEU A 4 8.08 -0.39 12.86
CA LEU A 4 7.31 -1.29 11.99
C LEU A 4 7.45 -0.84 10.53
N THR A 5 7.81 -1.76 9.64
CA THR A 5 7.73 -1.52 8.19
C THR A 5 6.45 -2.14 7.62
N LEU A 6 5.61 -1.32 7.00
CA LEU A 6 4.38 -1.72 6.33
C LEU A 6 4.57 -1.67 4.81
N VAL A 7 4.29 -2.78 4.13
CA VAL A 7 4.25 -2.86 2.66
C VAL A 7 2.85 -3.22 2.18
N LEU A 8 2.23 -2.35 1.38
CA LEU A 8 1.07 -2.71 0.57
C LEU A 8 1.55 -3.36 -0.73
N ALA A 9 1.38 -4.67 -0.86
CA ALA A 9 1.95 -5.45 -1.96
C ALA A 9 0.95 -5.73 -3.09
N GLU A 10 1.49 -5.75 -4.32
CA GLU A 10 0.76 -6.04 -5.57
C GLU A 10 -0.45 -5.11 -5.74
N SER A 11 -0.26 -3.86 -5.31
CA SER A 11 -1.33 -2.88 -5.17
C SER A 11 -1.98 -2.57 -6.50
N ALA A 12 -3.32 -2.45 -6.49
CA ALA A 12 -4.17 -2.14 -7.64
C ALA A 12 -4.07 -0.67 -8.11
N LEU A 13 -2.85 -0.12 -8.07
CA LEU A 13 -2.48 1.24 -8.41
C LEU A 13 -1.48 1.20 -9.57
N GLU A 14 -1.91 1.64 -10.74
CA GLU A 14 -1.09 1.67 -11.95
C GLU A 14 -1.62 2.72 -12.91
N THR A 15 -0.80 3.16 -13.86
CA THR A 15 -1.29 3.96 -14.99
C THR A 15 -1.99 3.09 -16.02
N ILE A 16 -2.83 3.66 -16.88
CA ILE A 16 -3.52 2.90 -17.93
C ILE A 16 -2.50 2.13 -18.79
N PRO A 17 -2.56 0.78 -18.85
CA PRO A 17 -1.60 -0.03 -19.59
C PRO A 17 -1.62 0.26 -21.09
N ARG A 18 -0.46 0.13 -21.74
CA ARG A 18 -0.29 0.43 -23.18
C ARG A 18 -1.30 -0.29 -24.09
N GLY A 19 -1.63 -1.54 -23.75
CA GLY A 19 -2.62 -2.33 -24.50
C GLY A 19 -4.03 -1.72 -24.55
N LEU A 20 -4.37 -0.82 -23.62
CA LEU A 20 -5.67 -0.15 -23.58
C LEU A 20 -5.71 1.21 -24.27
N TRP A 21 -4.57 1.76 -24.71
CA TRP A 21 -4.52 3.13 -25.23
C TRP A 21 -5.30 3.31 -26.54
N SER A 22 -5.46 2.22 -27.31
CA SER A 22 -6.25 2.22 -28.54
C SER A 22 -7.76 2.18 -28.28
N ASN A 23 -8.19 1.79 -27.07
CA ASN A 23 -9.60 1.61 -26.71
C ASN A 23 -10.37 2.96 -26.79
N PRO A 24 -11.53 3.01 -27.46
CA PRO A 24 -12.31 4.26 -27.61
C PRO A 24 -12.67 4.96 -26.30
N ILE A 25 -12.98 4.19 -25.24
CA ILE A 25 -13.33 4.72 -23.91
C ILE A 25 -12.13 5.45 -23.30
N ILE A 26 -10.95 4.85 -23.40
CA ILE A 26 -9.70 5.40 -22.88
C ILE A 26 -9.29 6.64 -23.67
N LYS A 27 -9.37 6.61 -25.01
CA LYS A 27 -9.10 7.79 -25.85
C LYS A 27 -10.01 8.97 -25.49
N ARG A 28 -11.32 8.73 -25.34
CA ARG A 28 -12.29 9.75 -24.95
C ARG A 28 -12.00 10.31 -23.56
N PHE A 29 -11.70 9.43 -22.60
CA PHE A 29 -11.38 9.82 -21.22
C PHE A 29 -10.10 10.66 -21.16
N SER A 30 -9.04 10.22 -21.82
CA SER A 30 -7.76 10.93 -21.93
C SER A 30 -7.91 12.30 -22.58
N LYS A 31 -8.67 12.40 -23.68
CA LYS A 31 -8.96 13.69 -24.33
C LYS A 31 -9.69 14.65 -23.38
N ARG A 32 -10.67 14.16 -22.60
CA ARG A 32 -11.40 14.96 -21.60
C ARG A 32 -10.49 15.44 -20.47
N LYS A 33 -9.58 14.57 -19.99
CA LYS A 33 -8.59 14.89 -18.95
C LYS A 33 -7.44 15.76 -19.46
N ARG A 34 -7.29 15.92 -20.78
CA ARG A 34 -6.14 16.59 -21.44
C ARG A 34 -4.79 16.04 -20.98
N LYS A 35 -4.74 14.74 -20.69
CA LYS A 35 -3.56 14.03 -20.16
C LYS A 35 -3.37 12.73 -20.94
N HIS A 36 -2.12 12.39 -21.27
CA HIS A 36 -1.81 11.17 -22.01
C HIS A 36 -2.14 9.92 -21.14
N PRO A 37 -2.68 8.81 -21.69
CA PRO A 37 -3.08 7.63 -20.90
C PRO A 37 -1.97 7.06 -19.99
N LYS A 38 -0.71 7.16 -20.44
CA LYS A 38 0.49 6.76 -19.68
C LYS A 38 0.65 7.44 -18.30
N PHE A 39 -0.05 8.54 -18.05
CA PHE A 39 -0.02 9.28 -16.78
C PHE A 39 -1.38 9.29 -16.08
N ILE A 40 -2.40 8.65 -16.64
CA ILE A 40 -3.72 8.55 -16.03
C ILE A 40 -3.76 7.26 -15.21
N ILE A 41 -4.19 7.35 -13.96
CA ILE A 41 -4.37 6.17 -13.11
C ILE A 41 -5.54 5.32 -13.62
N LEU A 42 -5.32 4.01 -13.70
CA LEU A 42 -6.35 3.05 -14.02
C LEU A 42 -7.33 2.94 -12.84
N ASP A 43 -8.60 3.27 -13.08
CA ASP A 43 -9.68 3.14 -12.10
C ASP A 43 -10.88 2.44 -12.74
N ARG A 44 -11.32 1.35 -12.11
CA ARG A 44 -12.42 0.52 -12.57
C ARG A 44 -13.73 1.30 -12.65
N SER A 45 -13.96 2.29 -11.80
CA SER A 45 -15.17 3.14 -11.80
C SER A 45 -15.35 3.88 -13.12
N TYR A 46 -14.24 4.21 -13.81
CA TYR A 46 -14.25 4.90 -15.09
C TYR A 46 -13.90 4.00 -16.28
N HIS A 47 -13.09 2.96 -16.06
CA HIS A 47 -12.48 2.16 -17.12
C HIS A 47 -13.00 0.72 -17.20
N HIS A 48 -14.01 0.34 -16.40
CA HIS A 48 -14.52 -1.03 -16.30
C HIS A 48 -14.67 -1.75 -17.65
N HIS A 49 -15.35 -1.12 -18.62
CA HIS A 49 -15.58 -1.72 -19.94
C HIS A 49 -14.29 -1.95 -20.74
N ALA A 50 -13.31 -1.06 -20.62
CA ALA A 50 -12.01 -1.22 -21.28
C ALA A 50 -11.16 -2.32 -20.60
N MET A 51 -11.41 -2.60 -19.32
CA MET A 51 -10.65 -3.54 -18.52
C MET A 51 -11.11 -5.00 -18.65
N LYS A 52 -12.27 -5.29 -19.27
CA LYS A 52 -12.88 -6.62 -19.27
C LYS A 52 -11.96 -7.74 -19.76
N ASN A 53 -11.16 -7.47 -20.78
CA ASN A 53 -10.27 -8.46 -21.42
C ASN A 53 -8.83 -8.38 -20.90
N MET A 54 -8.58 -7.65 -19.82
CA MET A 54 -7.26 -7.59 -19.22
C MET A 54 -6.98 -8.85 -18.40
N GLU A 55 -5.75 -9.32 -18.50
CA GLU A 55 -5.23 -10.28 -17.54
C GLU A 55 -5.32 -9.71 -16.11
N ASN A 56 -5.75 -10.56 -15.18
CA ASN A 56 -5.98 -10.22 -13.79
C ASN A 56 -6.87 -8.99 -13.59
N SER A 57 -7.84 -8.76 -14.49
CA SER A 57 -8.68 -7.56 -14.47
C SER A 57 -9.28 -7.31 -13.08
N MET A 58 -9.80 -8.36 -12.43
CA MET A 58 -10.44 -8.30 -11.10
C MET A 58 -9.51 -7.82 -9.99
N LYS A 59 -8.19 -7.95 -10.14
CA LYS A 59 -7.17 -7.48 -9.19
C LYS A 59 -6.77 -6.02 -9.40
N ARG A 60 -7.19 -5.40 -10.51
CA ARG A 60 -6.65 -4.12 -11.01
C ARG A 60 -7.66 -2.98 -10.92
N GLY A 61 -7.14 -1.75 -10.95
CA GLY A 61 -7.90 -0.52 -11.05
C GLY A 61 -8.74 -0.19 -9.81
N ARG A 62 -8.18 -0.42 -8.62
CA ARG A 62 -8.78 -0.07 -7.33
C ARG A 62 -7.80 0.76 -6.49
N PRO A 63 -7.40 1.95 -6.98
CA PRO A 63 -6.46 2.81 -6.27
C PRO A 63 -7.02 3.35 -4.94
N ASP A 64 -8.33 3.26 -4.72
CA ASP A 64 -9.02 3.58 -3.47
C ASP A 64 -8.55 2.72 -2.30
N ILE A 65 -8.16 1.46 -2.54
CA ILE A 65 -7.63 0.57 -1.50
C ILE A 65 -6.35 1.16 -0.90
N VAL A 66 -5.40 1.53 -1.77
CA VAL A 66 -4.16 2.20 -1.36
C VAL A 66 -4.47 3.53 -0.67
N HIS A 67 -5.43 4.28 -1.18
CA HIS A 67 -5.83 5.57 -0.59
C HIS A 67 -6.29 5.42 0.86
N PHE A 68 -7.25 4.54 1.12
CA PHE A 68 -7.76 4.32 2.48
C PHE A 68 -6.69 3.75 3.40
N SER A 69 -5.93 2.74 2.96
CA SER A 69 -4.85 2.15 3.75
C SER A 69 -3.79 3.19 4.15
N LEU A 70 -3.42 4.10 3.24
CA LEU A 70 -2.49 5.19 3.57
C LEU A 70 -3.08 6.21 4.54
N LEU A 71 -4.38 6.53 4.43
CA LEU A 71 -5.04 7.45 5.37
C LEU A 71 -5.02 6.90 6.80
N GLU A 72 -5.34 5.61 6.96
CA GLU A 72 -5.24 4.90 8.23
C GLU A 72 -3.80 4.91 8.77
N ALA A 73 -2.84 4.51 7.92
CA ALA A 73 -1.44 4.40 8.33
C ALA A 73 -0.81 5.75 8.71
N LEU A 74 -0.93 6.77 7.86
CA LEU A 74 -0.32 8.09 8.10
C LEU A 74 -1.01 8.87 9.22
N GLY A 75 -2.30 8.61 9.46
CA GLY A 75 -3.08 9.24 10.52
C GLY A 75 -2.77 8.73 11.93
N SER A 76 -2.17 7.54 12.02
CA SER A 76 -1.95 6.79 13.26
C SER A 76 -1.00 7.48 14.26
N PRO A 77 -1.22 7.30 15.57
CA PRO A 77 -0.22 7.62 16.59
C PRO A 77 1.15 7.00 16.34
N LEU A 78 1.24 5.78 15.80
CA LEU A 78 2.50 5.09 15.47
C LEU A 78 3.33 5.88 14.46
N ASN A 79 2.70 6.35 13.37
CA ASN A 79 3.36 7.20 12.38
C ASN A 79 3.81 8.54 12.99
N LYS A 80 2.98 9.13 13.86
CA LYS A 80 3.29 10.41 14.53
C LYS A 80 4.47 10.32 15.51
N GLU A 81 4.75 9.14 16.08
CA GLU A 81 5.95 8.90 16.89
C GLU A 81 7.16 8.51 16.03
N GLY A 82 7.04 8.46 14.69
CA GLY A 82 8.15 8.10 13.80
C GLY A 82 8.48 6.61 13.78
N LEU A 83 7.56 5.76 14.25
CA LEU A 83 7.74 4.31 14.42
C LEU A 83 7.06 3.50 13.30
N LEU A 84 6.66 4.15 12.21
CA LEU A 84 6.09 3.49 11.04
C LEU A 84 6.82 3.92 9.77
N ARG A 85 7.23 2.93 8.97
CA ARG A 85 7.76 3.12 7.61
C ARG A 85 6.79 2.49 6.62
N ILE A 86 6.46 3.18 5.54
CA ILE A 86 5.41 2.75 4.61
C ILE A 86 5.94 2.68 3.18
N TYR A 87 5.69 1.54 2.53
CA TYR A 87 5.93 1.32 1.10
C TYR A 87 4.70 0.78 0.41
N ILE A 88 4.57 1.08 -0.88
CA ILE A 88 3.56 0.50 -1.76
C ILE A 88 4.27 -0.15 -2.92
N HIS A 89 4.19 -1.47 -3.00
CA HIS A 89 4.54 -2.21 -4.20
C HIS A 89 3.28 -2.33 -5.08
N THR A 90 3.36 -1.86 -6.32
CA THR A 90 2.24 -1.87 -7.28
C THR A 90 2.23 -3.13 -8.12
N ILE A 91 1.08 -3.49 -8.70
CA ILE A 91 0.95 -4.62 -9.63
C ILE A 91 1.79 -4.48 -10.92
N SER A 92 2.32 -3.27 -11.18
CA SER A 92 3.18 -2.98 -12.33
C SER A 92 4.66 -2.90 -11.93
N ASP A 93 5.08 -3.52 -10.83
CA ASP A 93 6.43 -3.53 -10.26
C ASP A 93 7.05 -2.13 -10.20
N TYR A 94 6.33 -1.23 -9.57
CA TYR A 94 6.88 0.00 -9.03
C TYR A 94 6.73 0.02 -7.52
N VAL A 95 7.71 0.63 -6.86
CA VAL A 95 7.68 0.89 -5.42
C VAL A 95 7.48 2.39 -5.19
N ILE A 96 6.52 2.72 -4.33
CA ILE A 96 6.34 4.06 -3.81
C ILE A 96 6.85 4.09 -2.38
N SER A 97 7.84 4.94 -2.10
CA SER A 97 8.25 5.24 -0.73
C SER A 97 7.45 6.43 -0.21
N VAL A 98 6.91 6.31 1.01
CA VAL A 98 6.05 7.34 1.61
C VAL A 98 6.72 7.95 2.82
N SER A 99 6.97 9.26 2.78
CA SER A 99 7.49 10.01 3.92
C SER A 99 6.45 10.02 5.06
N PRO A 100 6.85 9.78 6.33
CA PRO A 100 5.96 9.90 7.49
C PRO A 100 5.33 11.30 7.65
N GLU A 101 5.98 12.34 7.10
CA GLU A 101 5.50 13.73 7.11
C GLU A 101 4.37 13.98 6.08
N THR A 102 4.05 12.99 5.24
CA THR A 102 3.10 13.14 4.13
C THR A 102 1.68 13.43 4.64
N ARG A 103 1.12 14.56 4.22
CA ARG A 103 -0.31 14.88 4.40
C ARG A 103 -1.10 14.48 3.17
N LEU A 104 -1.62 13.25 3.18
CA LEU A 104 -2.34 12.71 2.03
C LEU A 104 -3.68 13.43 1.80
N PRO A 105 -4.07 13.75 0.54
CA PRO A 105 -5.38 14.31 0.27
C PRO A 105 -6.50 13.36 0.70
N LYS A 106 -7.44 13.82 1.53
CA LYS A 106 -8.61 13.03 1.94
C LYS A 106 -9.62 12.83 0.80
N ASN A 107 -9.71 13.79 -0.12
CA ASN A 107 -10.58 13.67 -1.28
C ASN A 107 -9.92 12.73 -2.32
N PHE A 108 -10.63 11.67 -2.70
CA PHE A 108 -10.14 10.66 -3.62
C PHE A 108 -9.68 11.23 -4.97
N ASN A 109 -10.42 12.16 -5.59
CA ASN A 109 -10.01 12.76 -6.87
C ASN A 109 -8.71 13.57 -6.75
N ARG A 110 -8.45 14.22 -5.60
CA ARG A 110 -7.17 14.88 -5.33
C ARG A 110 -6.04 13.89 -5.11
N PHE A 111 -6.32 12.75 -4.45
CA PHE A 111 -5.36 11.65 -4.33
C PHE A 111 -4.99 11.08 -5.70
N ILE A 112 -5.97 10.88 -6.60
CA ILE A 112 -5.70 10.44 -7.97
C ILE A 112 -4.80 11.45 -8.69
N GLY A 113 -5.10 12.76 -8.61
CA GLY A 113 -4.22 13.78 -9.18
C GLY A 113 -2.78 13.70 -8.66
N LEU A 114 -2.61 13.52 -7.35
CA LEU A 114 -1.30 13.32 -6.70
C LEU A 114 -0.56 12.09 -7.24
N MET A 115 -1.25 10.96 -7.42
CA MET A 115 -0.66 9.75 -7.97
C MET A 115 -0.29 9.93 -9.45
N GLU A 116 -1.15 10.56 -10.26
CA GLU A 116 -0.83 10.88 -11.65
C GLU A 116 0.45 11.74 -11.74
N ASP A 117 0.57 12.76 -10.90
CA ASP A 117 1.77 13.62 -10.82
C ASP A 117 3.01 12.83 -10.36
N LEU A 118 2.85 11.87 -9.43
CA LEU A 118 3.92 10.97 -9.00
C LEU A 118 4.40 10.06 -10.13
N PHE A 119 3.49 9.49 -10.93
CA PHE A 119 3.86 8.68 -12.08
C PHE A 119 4.52 9.49 -13.20
N GLU A 120 4.15 10.77 -13.34
CA GLU A 120 4.73 11.68 -14.31
C GLU A 120 6.13 12.17 -13.90
N HIS A 121 6.32 12.55 -12.63
CA HIS A 121 7.55 13.20 -12.15
C HIS A 121 8.47 12.30 -11.34
N ARG A 122 8.05 11.07 -11.03
CA ARG A 122 8.75 10.09 -10.16
C ARG A 122 8.95 10.51 -8.72
N LYS A 123 8.60 11.74 -8.36
CA LYS A 123 8.60 12.25 -6.99
C LYS A 123 7.60 13.38 -6.82
N VAL A 124 7.06 13.53 -5.62
CA VAL A 124 6.16 14.63 -5.26
C VAL A 124 6.53 15.19 -3.87
N PRO A 125 6.69 16.51 -3.70
CA PRO A 125 6.68 17.54 -4.76
C PRO A 125 7.86 17.40 -5.73
N PRO A 126 7.75 17.85 -7.00
CA PRO A 126 8.84 17.79 -7.97
C PRO A 126 10.09 18.62 -7.58
N LYS A 127 9.88 19.66 -6.76
CA LYS A 127 10.94 20.52 -6.22
C LYS A 127 10.91 20.47 -4.69
N GLY A 128 12.09 20.44 -4.07
CA GLY A 128 12.24 20.31 -2.61
C GLY A 128 12.39 18.87 -2.14
N LYS A 129 12.22 18.66 -0.82
CA LYS A 129 12.25 17.32 -0.19
C LYS A 129 11.04 16.52 -0.67
N PRO A 130 11.24 15.36 -1.32
CA PRO A 130 10.12 14.54 -1.79
C PRO A 130 9.41 13.90 -0.59
N LEU A 131 8.08 13.95 -0.62
CA LEU A 131 7.19 13.24 0.30
C LEU A 131 6.83 11.86 -0.23
N LEU A 132 6.74 11.73 -1.55
CA LEU A 132 6.56 10.47 -2.26
C LEU A 132 7.66 10.33 -3.31
N THR A 133 8.24 9.14 -3.43
CA THR A 133 9.13 8.77 -4.54
C THR A 133 8.64 7.49 -5.20
N LEU A 134 8.86 7.36 -6.50
CA LEU A 134 8.41 6.22 -7.30
C LEU A 134 9.59 5.67 -8.09
N GLU A 135 9.89 4.40 -7.86
CA GLU A 135 10.99 3.68 -8.50
C GLU A 135 10.47 2.43 -9.21
N LYS A 136 11.03 2.10 -10.37
CA LYS A 136 10.75 0.82 -11.04
C LYS A 136 11.56 -0.26 -10.30
N LYS A 137 10.88 -1.08 -9.52
CA LYS A 137 11.49 -2.02 -8.57
C LYS A 137 10.47 -3.11 -8.23
N THR A 138 10.90 -4.37 -8.19
CA THR A 138 10.03 -5.49 -7.82
C THR A 138 9.91 -5.59 -6.31
N LEU A 139 8.93 -6.36 -5.81
CA LEU A 139 8.83 -6.62 -4.37
C LEU A 139 10.06 -7.35 -3.80
N PRO A 140 10.61 -8.41 -4.43
CA PRO A 140 11.86 -9.02 -3.97
C PRO A 140 13.02 -8.02 -3.85
N ASP A 141 13.19 -7.14 -4.84
CA ASP A 141 14.24 -6.10 -4.79
C ASP A 141 14.03 -5.17 -3.58
N LEU A 142 12.78 -4.76 -3.32
CA LEU A 142 12.44 -3.93 -2.15
C LEU A 142 12.78 -4.65 -0.84
N ILE A 143 12.40 -5.92 -0.70
CA ILE A 143 12.68 -6.69 0.51
C ILE A 143 14.19 -6.85 0.69
N SER A 144 14.93 -7.07 -0.39
CA SER A 144 16.40 -7.13 -0.37
C SER A 144 17.04 -5.81 0.04
N ASP A 145 16.51 -4.66 -0.39
CA ASP A 145 17.02 -3.34 0.01
C ASP A 145 16.74 -3.01 1.48
N LEU A 146 15.63 -3.55 2.02
CA LEU A 146 15.17 -3.28 3.38
C LEU A 146 15.81 -4.19 4.43
N GLU A 147 16.29 -5.36 4.01
CA GLU A 147 16.90 -6.39 4.87
C GLU A 147 16.11 -6.61 6.18
N PRO A 148 14.79 -6.91 6.12
CA PRO A 148 14.00 -7.10 7.32
C PRO A 148 14.46 -8.36 8.08
N THR A 149 14.40 -8.31 9.40
CA THR A 149 14.75 -9.47 10.24
C THR A 149 13.64 -10.51 10.28
N PHE A 150 12.41 -10.12 9.96
CA PHE A 150 11.25 -11.02 9.88
C PHE A 150 10.15 -10.41 9.01
N VAL A 151 9.58 -11.23 8.13
CA VAL A 151 8.50 -10.85 7.21
C VAL A 151 7.25 -11.67 7.50
N ILE A 152 6.18 -10.98 7.92
CA ILE A 152 4.84 -11.58 8.05
C ILE A 152 3.97 -11.11 6.88
N LEU A 153 3.33 -12.04 6.20
CA LEU A 153 2.34 -11.76 5.15
C LEU A 153 0.95 -12.19 5.59
N PHE A 154 -0.05 -11.35 5.37
CA PHE A 154 -1.44 -11.66 5.70
C PHE A 154 -2.18 -12.28 4.51
N ASP A 155 -2.61 -13.54 4.63
CA ASP A 155 -3.40 -14.25 3.61
C ASP A 155 -4.33 -15.28 4.28
N LYS A 156 -5.52 -15.53 3.71
CA LYS A 156 -6.48 -16.49 4.27
C LYS A 156 -5.97 -17.94 4.28
N ALA A 157 -4.99 -18.27 3.45
CA ALA A 157 -4.34 -19.57 3.43
C ALA A 157 -3.25 -19.71 4.51
N GLY A 158 -3.01 -18.68 5.32
CA GLY A 158 -2.05 -18.69 6.42
C GLY A 158 -2.53 -19.43 7.67
N GLU A 159 -1.62 -19.52 8.65
CA GLU A 159 -1.92 -20.05 9.98
C GLU A 159 -2.84 -19.08 10.74
N ALA A 160 -3.87 -19.60 11.41
CA ALA A 160 -4.81 -18.78 12.17
C ALA A 160 -4.11 -18.12 13.37
N LYS A 161 -4.03 -16.79 13.39
CA LYS A 161 -3.43 -16.01 14.48
C LYS A 161 -4.17 -14.72 14.74
N THR A 162 -4.26 -14.32 15.99
CA THR A 162 -4.77 -13.01 16.37
C THR A 162 -3.77 -11.90 16.06
N PHE A 163 -4.24 -10.66 15.94
CA PHE A 163 -3.36 -9.50 15.81
C PHE A 163 -2.39 -9.36 17.00
N GLU A 164 -2.81 -9.76 18.21
CA GLU A 164 -1.99 -9.71 19.41
C GLU A 164 -0.82 -10.69 19.32
N GLU A 165 -1.06 -11.95 18.97
CA GLU A 165 -0.01 -12.97 18.79
C GLU A 165 1.03 -12.56 17.75
N ILE A 166 0.55 -12.01 16.62
CA ILE A 166 1.40 -11.47 15.54
C ILE A 166 2.22 -10.28 16.05
N THR A 167 1.59 -9.35 16.79
CA THR A 167 2.31 -8.20 17.33
C THR A 167 3.39 -8.61 18.32
N LEU A 168 3.08 -9.57 19.21
CA LEU A 168 4.02 -10.11 20.18
C LEU A 168 5.22 -10.83 19.54
N SER A 169 5.07 -11.41 18.34
CA SER A 169 6.19 -11.95 17.57
C SER A 169 7.00 -10.86 16.90
N LEU A 170 6.35 -9.84 16.31
CA LEU A 170 7.00 -8.73 15.60
C LEU A 170 7.84 -7.85 16.54
N ILE A 171 7.40 -7.55 17.77
CA ILE A 171 8.17 -6.69 18.69
C ILE A 171 9.48 -7.33 19.19
N LYS A 172 9.67 -8.63 18.97
CA LYS A 172 10.92 -9.34 19.28
C LYS A 172 11.97 -9.17 18.18
N GLN A 173 11.59 -8.56 17.06
CA GLN A 173 12.41 -8.41 15.86
C GLN A 173 13.00 -7.00 15.79
N GLU A 174 14.21 -6.85 15.27
CA GLU A 174 14.86 -5.53 15.17
C GLU A 174 14.30 -4.69 14.02
N SER A 175 13.96 -5.33 12.90
CA SER A 175 13.39 -4.72 11.69
C SER A 175 12.22 -5.56 11.16
N PRO A 176 11.08 -5.60 11.88
CA PRO A 176 9.91 -6.32 11.44
C PRO A 176 9.27 -5.67 10.21
N LEU A 177 8.85 -6.51 9.26
CA LEU A 177 8.12 -6.09 8.07
C LEU A 177 6.81 -6.86 7.96
N ILE A 178 5.73 -6.14 7.67
CA ILE A 178 4.43 -6.72 7.38
C ILE A 178 4.02 -6.46 5.93
N ILE A 179 3.44 -7.47 5.29
CA ILE A 179 2.93 -7.43 3.92
C ILE A 179 1.42 -7.59 3.93
N ILE A 180 0.70 -6.58 3.42
CA ILE A 180 -0.75 -6.59 3.25
C ILE A 180 -1.08 -6.41 1.76
N GLY A 181 -2.07 -7.13 1.26
CA GLY A 181 -2.47 -7.04 -0.16
C GLY A 181 -3.13 -5.70 -0.48
N GLY A 182 -2.59 -4.97 -1.46
CA GLY A 182 -3.14 -3.69 -1.91
C GLY A 182 -4.19 -3.82 -3.02
N PHE A 183 -4.91 -4.94 -3.08
CA PHE A 183 -5.78 -5.31 -4.20
C PHE A 183 -7.12 -5.91 -3.72
N PRO A 184 -8.21 -5.82 -4.51
CA PRO A 184 -9.55 -6.21 -4.05
C PRO A 184 -9.80 -7.72 -4.07
N HIS A 185 -9.24 -8.43 -5.05
CA HIS A 185 -9.54 -9.83 -5.35
C HIS A 185 -8.32 -10.55 -5.91
N GLY A 186 -8.33 -11.87 -5.78
CA GLY A 186 -7.24 -12.74 -6.23
C GLY A 186 -6.36 -13.18 -5.06
N LYS A 187 -5.26 -13.83 -5.41
CA LYS A 187 -4.24 -14.30 -4.46
C LYS A 187 -2.94 -13.56 -4.72
N PHE A 188 -2.03 -13.57 -3.76
CA PHE A 188 -0.64 -13.17 -4.02
C PHE A 188 0.00 -14.06 -5.09
N SER A 189 0.98 -13.51 -5.79
CA SER A 189 1.86 -14.31 -6.64
C SER A 189 2.71 -15.27 -5.80
N GLU A 190 3.12 -16.40 -6.40
CA GLU A 190 4.03 -17.33 -5.73
C GLU A 190 5.35 -16.68 -5.33
N SER A 191 5.85 -15.73 -6.14
CA SER A 191 7.05 -14.95 -5.82
C SER A 191 6.87 -14.14 -4.55
N THR A 192 5.70 -13.54 -4.32
CA THR A 192 5.43 -12.76 -3.11
C THR A 192 5.28 -13.65 -1.89
N LEU A 193 4.59 -14.79 -2.01
CA LEU A 193 4.42 -15.74 -0.90
C LEU A 193 5.76 -16.28 -0.39
N LYS A 194 6.73 -16.50 -1.28
CA LYS A 194 8.09 -16.97 -0.94
C LYS A 194 8.95 -15.95 -0.18
N LEU A 195 8.54 -14.69 -0.12
CA LEU A 195 9.24 -13.64 0.64
C LEU A 195 8.88 -13.63 2.12
N ALA A 196 7.81 -14.33 2.51
CA ALA A 196 7.33 -14.34 3.88
C ALA A 196 8.01 -15.45 4.69
N ASP A 197 8.52 -15.10 5.87
CA ASP A 197 8.92 -16.08 6.88
C ASP A 197 7.69 -16.75 7.50
N GLU A 198 6.58 -16.00 7.58
CA GLU A 198 5.32 -16.46 8.11
C GLU A 198 4.13 -15.91 7.31
N ILE A 199 3.12 -16.76 7.06
CA ILE A 199 1.85 -16.36 6.46
C ILE A 199 0.76 -16.53 7.52
N ALA A 200 0.07 -15.44 7.86
CA ALA A 200 -0.94 -15.41 8.92
C ALA A 200 -2.35 -15.14 8.37
N CYS A 201 -3.32 -15.91 8.85
CA CYS A 201 -4.74 -15.72 8.66
C CYS A 201 -5.33 -15.10 9.94
N ILE A 202 -5.79 -13.85 9.85
CA ILE A 202 -6.24 -13.05 11.00
C ILE A 202 -7.75 -13.07 11.24
N ASP A 203 -8.51 -13.61 10.30
CA ASP A 203 -9.97 -13.62 10.35
C ASP A 203 -10.53 -14.74 9.45
N PRO A 204 -11.60 -15.45 9.87
CA PRO A 204 -12.26 -16.44 9.02
C PRO A 204 -12.92 -15.80 7.78
N GLU A 205 -13.23 -14.51 7.80
CA GLU A 205 -13.77 -13.75 6.68
C GLU A 205 -12.68 -12.97 5.94
N THR A 206 -12.99 -12.50 4.73
CA THR A 206 -12.07 -11.63 3.99
C THR A 206 -12.23 -10.21 4.52
N LEU A 207 -11.15 -9.64 5.06
CA LEU A 207 -11.13 -8.25 5.50
C LEU A 207 -10.60 -7.31 4.42
N GLU A 208 -11.08 -6.07 4.43
CA GLU A 208 -10.56 -4.99 3.60
C GLU A 208 -9.12 -4.62 4.03
N ALA A 209 -8.27 -4.27 3.08
CA ALA A 209 -6.85 -4.00 3.34
C ALA A 209 -6.64 -2.88 4.38
N TRP A 210 -7.45 -1.82 4.33
CA TRP A 210 -7.38 -0.72 5.30
C TRP A 210 -7.82 -1.16 6.71
N THR A 211 -8.75 -2.11 6.82
CA THR A 211 -9.14 -2.70 8.12
C THR A 211 -7.97 -3.46 8.73
N VAL A 212 -7.26 -4.26 7.93
CA VAL A 212 -6.07 -4.99 8.38
C VAL A 212 -4.96 -4.02 8.81
N VAL A 213 -4.69 -3.00 7.99
CA VAL A 213 -3.71 -1.93 8.32
C VAL A 213 -4.07 -1.25 9.64
N SER A 214 -5.31 -0.80 9.79
CA SER A 214 -5.78 -0.05 10.97
C SER A 214 -5.65 -0.90 12.25
N ARG A 215 -6.11 -2.16 12.20
CA ARG A 215 -6.05 -3.08 13.35
C ARG A 215 -4.63 -3.48 13.71
N MET A 216 -3.78 -3.79 12.72
CA MET A 216 -2.39 -4.15 12.96
C MET A 216 -1.61 -3.00 13.59
N ILE A 217 -1.77 -1.77 13.05
CA ILE A 217 -1.12 -0.59 13.60
C ILE A 217 -1.60 -0.32 15.03
N TYR A 218 -2.91 -0.38 15.27
CA TYR A 218 -3.46 -0.17 16.61
C TYR A 218 -2.96 -1.21 17.62
N GLU A 219 -2.87 -2.48 17.23
CA GLU A 219 -2.35 -3.51 18.14
C GLU A 219 -0.86 -3.30 18.44
N TYR A 220 -0.07 -2.90 17.44
CA TYR A 220 1.32 -2.50 17.63
C TYR A 220 1.44 -1.31 18.60
N GLU A 221 0.58 -0.30 18.46
CA GLU A 221 0.50 0.83 19.40
C GLU A 221 0.18 0.41 20.83
N ARG A 222 -0.75 -0.54 21.01
CA ARG A 222 -1.14 -1.06 22.32
C ARG A 222 0.01 -1.76 23.01
N VAL A 223 0.68 -2.68 22.31
CA VAL A 223 1.80 -3.44 22.86
C VAL A 223 2.97 -2.51 23.24
N LEU A 224 3.22 -1.46 22.44
CA LEU A 224 4.23 -0.44 22.77
C LEU A 224 3.77 0.60 23.80
N SER A 225 2.54 0.50 24.30
CA SER A 225 1.92 1.44 25.23
C SER A 225 1.91 2.89 24.73
N ILE A 226 1.87 3.10 23.41
CA ILE A 226 1.90 4.43 22.79
C ILE A 226 0.73 5.31 23.25
N PRO A 227 -0.54 4.83 23.29
CA PRO A 227 -1.65 5.66 23.76
C PRO A 227 -1.43 6.21 25.17
N LYS A 228 -0.93 5.37 26.10
CA LYS A 228 -0.60 5.76 27.48
C LYS A 228 0.52 6.81 27.51
N LYS A 229 1.67 6.52 26.87
CA LYS A 229 2.82 7.42 26.78
C LYS A 229 2.45 8.80 26.20
N ARG A 230 1.49 8.86 25.28
CA ARG A 230 1.04 10.13 24.66
C ARG A 230 0.14 10.95 25.58
N LEU A 231 -0.74 10.31 26.35
CA LEU A 231 -1.62 11.00 27.29
C LEU A 231 -0.87 11.49 28.54
N GLU A 232 0.17 10.79 28.97
CA GLU A 232 1.05 11.23 30.06
C GLU A 232 1.71 12.59 29.77
N LYS A 233 1.88 12.98 28.49
CA LYS A 233 2.40 14.31 28.09
C LYS A 233 1.45 15.48 28.42
N LEU A 234 0.19 15.19 28.78
CA LEU A 234 -0.83 16.20 29.11
C LEU A 234 -0.94 16.47 30.61
N ILE A 235 -0.28 15.65 31.44
CA ILE A 235 -0.27 15.72 32.91
C ILE A 235 1.04 16.37 33.33
#